data_AF-X0XD17-F1
#
_entry.id   AF-X0XD17-F1
#
_cell.length_a   1.000
_cell.length_b   1.000
_cell.length_c   1.000
_cell.angle_alpha   90.00
_cell.angle_beta   90.00
_cell.angle_gamma   90.00
#
_symmetry.space_group_name_H-M   'P 1'
#
loop_
_entity.id
_entity.type
_entity.pdbx_description
1 polymer ?
#
loop_
_entity_poly.entity_id
_entity_poly.type
_entity_poly.pdbx_seq_one_letter_code
_entity_poly.pdbx_strand_id
1 'polypeptide(L)' 'KIEWRDKREVTHIRGRQVSPFSIEVENPAFDITPNKYIKAIITEQGILYPPYRKSIKSLR' A
#
# COMPACT_ATOMS: atom_id res chain seq x y z
N LYS A 1 0.51 9.16 -5.95
CA LYS A 1 0.19 9.97 -4.74
C LYS A 1 -0.16 9.00 -3.62
N ILE A 2 0.26 9.26 -2.39
CA ILE A 2 -0.19 8.48 -1.22
C ILE A 2 -1.48 9.10 -0.68
N GLU A 3 -2.50 8.27 -0.49
CA GLU A 3 -3.77 8.67 0.13
C GLU A 3 -3.57 8.85 1.64
N TRP A 4 -4.11 9.95 2.18
CA TRP A 4 -4.16 10.21 3.62
C TRP A 4 -5.62 10.09 4.06
N ARG A 5 -5.88 9.20 5.02
CA ARG A 5 -7.23 8.83 5.43
C ARG A 5 -7.61 9.45 6.76
N ASP A 6 -8.89 9.35 7.11
CA ASP A 6 -9.44 9.90 8.35
C ASP A 6 -8.70 9.32 9.57
N LYS A 7 -8.30 10.19 10.50
CA LYS A 7 -7.69 9.81 11.78
C LYS A 7 -8.54 8.86 12.62
N ARG A 8 -9.85 8.79 12.36
CA ARG A 8 -10.77 7.87 13.04
C ARG A 8 -10.46 6.40 12.78
N GLU A 9 -9.83 6.06 11.66
CA GLU A 9 -9.44 4.66 11.38
C GLU A 9 -8.32 4.16 12.31
N VAL A 10 -7.49 5.08 12.82
CA VAL A 10 -6.43 4.79 13.80
C VAL A 10 -6.95 4.95 15.23
N THR A 11 -7.71 6.01 15.50
CA THR A 11 -8.16 6.36 16.86
C THR A 11 -9.40 5.58 17.33
N HIS A 12 -10.14 4.94 16.42
CA HIS A 12 -11.38 4.20 16.72
C HIS A 12 -11.42 2.81 16.06
N ILE A 13 -11.95 1.83 16.80
CA ILE A 13 -12.25 0.48 16.29
C ILE A 13 -13.73 0.20 16.50
N ARG A 14 -14.46 -0.17 15.44
CA ARG A 14 -15.92 -0.40 15.47
C ARG A 14 -16.70 0.76 16.13
N GLY A 15 -16.28 1.99 15.83
CA GLY A 15 -16.89 3.22 16.37
C GLY A 15 -16.52 3.55 17.83
N ARG A 16 -15.76 2.70 18.54
CA ARG A 16 -15.29 2.96 19.91
C ARG A 16 -13.87 3.51 19.89
N GLN A 17 -13.63 4.56 20.66
CA GLN A 17 -12.31 5.19 20.77
C GLN A 17 -11.33 4.27 21.52
N VAL A 18 -10.14 4.07 20.96
CA VAL A 18 -9.07 3.22 21.52
C VAL A 18 -7.77 3.97 21.82
N SER A 19 -7.71 5.26 21.47
CA SER A 19 -6.58 6.16 21.74
C SER A 19 -7.00 7.29 22.70
N PRO A 20 -6.05 8.02 23.31
CA PRO A 20 -6.35 9.25 24.04
C PRO A 20 -7.15 10.27 23.22
N PHE A 21 -7.91 11.13 23.91
CA PHE A 21 -8.68 12.20 23.27
C PHE A 21 -7.75 13.24 22.64
N SER A 22 -8.14 13.73 21.45
CA SER A 22 -7.42 14.76 20.69
C SER A 22 -5.97 14.43 20.32
N ILE A 23 -5.58 13.15 20.30
CA ILE A 23 -4.25 12.77 19.82
C ILE A 23 -4.15 12.99 18.29
N GLU A 24 -3.01 13.54 17.86
CA GLU A 24 -2.65 13.65 16.45
C GLU A 24 -2.14 12.30 15.93
N VAL A 25 -2.42 11.98 14.67
CA VAL A 25 -2.02 10.70 14.05
C VAL A 25 -1.59 10.90 12.60
N GLU A 26 -0.69 10.04 12.15
CA GLU A 26 -0.37 9.86 10.74
C GLU A 26 -1.13 8.65 10.20
N ASN A 27 -1.96 8.85 9.18
CA ASN A 27 -2.71 7.75 8.55
C ASN A 27 -2.53 7.73 7.02
N PRO A 28 -1.30 7.49 6.52
CA PRO A 28 -1.10 7.19 5.10
C PRO A 28 -1.63 5.77 4.79
N ALA A 29 -2.50 5.65 3.78
CA ALA A 29 -3.14 4.38 3.44
C ALA A 29 -2.24 3.41 2.66
N PHE A 30 -1.15 3.92 2.06
CA PHE A 30 -0.25 3.15 1.20
C PHE A 30 1.20 3.56 1.44
N ASP A 31 2.12 2.62 1.19
CA ASP A 31 3.54 2.88 1.02
C ASP A 31 4.01 2.46 -0.39
N ILE A 32 5.31 2.63 -0.67
CA ILE A 32 5.92 2.19 -1.93
C ILE A 32 6.97 1.14 -1.61
N THR A 33 6.82 -0.05 -2.20
CA THR A 33 7.85 -1.10 -2.15
C THR A 33 8.76 -1.02 -3.40
N PRO A 34 10.06 -0.69 -3.26
CA PRO A 34 11.00 -0.76 -4.36
C PRO A 34 11.09 -2.15 -5.00
N ASN A 35 11.18 -2.20 -6.32
CA ASN A 35 11.10 -3.46 -7.08
C ASN A 35 12.19 -4.49 -6.74
N LYS A 36 13.33 -4.07 -6.19
CA LYS A 36 14.41 -4.94 -5.71
C LYS A 36 13.99 -5.85 -4.55
N TYR A 37 12.90 -5.52 -3.86
CA TYR A 37 12.31 -6.31 -2.79
C TYR A 37 11.18 -7.24 -3.27
N ILE A 38 10.82 -7.21 -4.55
CA ILE A 38 9.73 -8.00 -5.13
C ILE A 38 10.32 -9.15 -5.93
N LYS A 39 9.97 -10.40 -5.59
CA LYS A 39 10.46 -11.61 -6.29
C LYS A 39 9.81 -11.82 -7.66
N ALA A 40 8.50 -11.64 -7.74
CA ALA A 40 7.71 -11.72 -8.97
C ALA A 40 6.42 -10.90 -8.83
N ILE A 41 5.80 -10.51 -9.95
CA ILE A 41 4.46 -9.90 -10.00
C ILE A 41 3.53 -10.87 -10.73
N ILE A 42 2.43 -11.26 -10.10
CA ILE A 42 1.43 -12.17 -10.68
C ILE A 42 0.34 -11.31 -11.33
N THR A 43 0.05 -11.56 -12.60
CA THR A 43 -1.02 -10.91 -13.36
C THR A 43 -1.89 -11.97 -14.05
N GLU A 44 -3.01 -11.55 -14.62
CA GLU A 44 -3.88 -12.37 -15.47
C GLU A 44 -3.19 -12.84 -16.77
N GLN A 45 -2.09 -12.20 -17.15
CA GLN A 45 -1.28 -12.53 -18.33
C GLN A 45 -0.06 -13.42 -17.98
N GLY A 46 0.11 -13.82 -16.71
CA GLY A 46 1.17 -14.72 -16.25
C GLY A 46 2.03 -14.15 -15.11
N ILE A 47 3.22 -14.71 -14.92
CA ILE A 47 4.16 -14.31 -13.85
C ILE A 47 5.30 -13.48 -14.44
N LEU A 48 5.48 -12.26 -13.95
CA LEU A 48 6.59 -11.39 -14.32
C LEU A 48 7.75 -11.49 -13.33
N TYR A 49 8.96 -11.64 -13.86
CA TYR A 49 10.21 -11.58 -13.09
C TYR A 49 11.03 -10.32 -13.42
N PRO A 50 12.00 -9.92 -12.56
CA PRO A 50 12.98 -8.90 -12.91
C PRO A 50 13.75 -9.24 -14.21
N PRO A 51 14.16 -8.24 -15.03
CA PRO A 51 13.98 -6.81 -14.82
C PRO A 51 12.58 -6.31 -15.20
N TYR A 52 11.85 -5.76 -14.22
CA TYR A 52 10.42 -5.44 -14.37
C TYR A 52 10.10 -4.44 -15.49
N ARG A 53 11.02 -3.53 -15.81
CA ARG A 53 10.82 -2.61 -16.94
C ARG A 53 10.70 -3.34 -18.28
N LYS A 54 11.38 -4.49 -18.46
CA LYS A 54 11.29 -5.30 -19.67
C LYS A 54 10.07 -6.20 -19.64
N SER A 55 9.86 -6.92 -18.54
CA SER A 55 8.76 -7.89 -18.41
C SER A 55 7.37 -7.24 -18.40
N ILE A 56 7.23 -6.03 -17.83
CA ILE A 56 6.00 -5.24 -17.94
C ILE A 56 5.78 -4.76 -19.38
N LYS A 57 6.82 -4.33 -20.09
CA LYS A 57 6.70 -3.88 -21.49
C LYS A 57 6.36 -5.00 -22.48
N SER A 58 6.61 -6.26 -22.12
CA SER A 58 6.22 -7.40 -22.97
C SER A 58 4.75 -7.79 -22.82
N LEU A 59 4.04 -7.22 -21.84
CA LEU A 59 2.59 -7.36 -21.73
C LEU A 59 1.92 -6.61 -22.90
N ARG A 60 0.89 -7.24 -23.48
CA ARG A 60 0.10 -6.68 -24.58
C ARG A 60 -1.13 -5.96 -24.05
#